data_AF-A0A7J7KHM8-F1
#
_entry.id   AF-A0A7J7KHM8-F1
#
_cell.length_a   1.000
_cell.length_b   1.000
_cell.length_c   1.000
_cell.angle_alpha   90.00
_cell.angle_beta   90.00
_cell.angle_gamma   90.00
#
_symmetry.space_group_name_H-M   'P 1'
#
loop_
_entity.id
_entity.type
_entity.pdbx_description
1 polymer ?
#
loop_
_entity_poly.entity_id
_entity_poly.type
_entity_poly.pdbx_seq_one_letter_code
_entity_poly.pdbx_strand_id
1 'polypeptide(L)'
;MGLQQQLKVSLHKFLRLAGELIPPPLFVPYLKMLEGLSSSETGAIHCFNLLKTNGEHSSTVSWDHIFSSLNQYFTSLRHEVASNESERVRLASRNHMARDITEHELAGLIAVCKLITQVSTQSPQVRYAIADSQQWLAPVILFGLLGCGVSISLKSEILRALAALARSAEVASNIWQTLELSQLLVTSGVEGTAAKAAGGLLTELENVESRMETYPMLRSFLSLIDNLCLSSGQPPETLGAGYRAPGFHPYLNFIINDVVLKFSTRGYKEASEKWQVAASAFSVLHRLLSSHTVEPENFSKHLVELSTGAIVSDFQAPGHTLLTMLLQSSHLLKTLLSVISEGLQLLLQYDLTSPVRKPLEKATLLALQILNVTLDKQDDFLNFLRQANHPTIVSRLEKLLLGINSYTGQADHVVTIARYASLVNLLPNHALHAVCITGTVCRQPAIQTELLSLFMADTLVSREILSGLVEGIEQGAEWSSGEANSVRCEMASASIKFLLDTVNLPSTNISHFLLGFNVHKPLFQTDLQIPGLFSTFLNLFHID
;
A
#
# COMPACT_ATOMS: atom_id res chain seq x y z
N MET A 1 2.27 46.08 -12.08
CA MET A 1 1.22 45.73 -11.08
C MET A 1 -0.20 45.78 -11.65
N GLY A 2 -0.64 46.86 -12.34
CA GLY A 2 -2.03 46.97 -12.83
C GLY A 2 -2.51 45.86 -13.78
N LEU A 3 -1.65 45.38 -14.68
CA LEU A 3 -2.01 44.36 -15.67
C LEU A 3 -2.25 42.97 -15.05
N GLN A 4 -1.46 42.59 -14.03
CA GLN A 4 -1.67 41.36 -13.25
C GLN A 4 -2.97 41.41 -12.43
N GLN A 5 -3.33 42.58 -11.91
CA GLN A 5 -4.56 42.75 -11.15
C GLN A 5 -5.79 42.71 -12.08
N GLN A 6 -5.71 43.31 -13.27
CA GLN A 6 -6.74 43.20 -14.30
C GLN A 6 -6.93 41.76 -14.80
N LEU A 7 -5.84 41.01 -14.99
CA LEU A 7 -5.90 39.59 -15.35
C LEU A 7 -6.57 38.74 -14.25
N LYS A 8 -6.23 38.98 -12.98
CA LYS A 8 -6.88 38.29 -11.84
C LYS A 8 -8.38 38.55 -11.79
N VAL A 9 -8.80 39.81 -11.98
CA VAL A 9 -10.23 40.19 -11.99
C VAL A 9 -10.94 39.58 -13.20
N SER A 10 -10.32 39.58 -14.37
CA SER A 10 -10.90 39.02 -15.59
C SER A 10 -11.04 37.50 -15.52
N LEU A 11 -10.04 36.81 -14.96
CA LEU A 11 -10.07 35.37 -14.72
C LEU A 11 -11.16 34.99 -13.71
N HIS A 12 -11.26 35.72 -12.60
CA HIS A 12 -12.30 35.47 -11.60
C HIS A 12 -13.70 35.69 -12.19
N LYS A 13 -13.90 36.75 -12.98
CA LYS A 13 -15.14 36.98 -13.72
C LYS A 13 -15.44 35.86 -14.70
N PHE A 14 -14.44 35.39 -15.46
CA PHE A 14 -14.59 34.28 -16.38
C PHE A 14 -15.04 33.02 -15.66
N LEU A 15 -14.39 32.64 -14.55
CA LEU A 15 -14.76 31.44 -13.79
C LEU A 15 -16.17 31.52 -13.21
N ARG A 16 -16.55 32.67 -12.66
CA ARG A 16 -17.89 32.89 -12.12
C ARG A 16 -18.97 32.84 -13.21
N LEU A 17 -18.78 33.60 -14.30
CA LEU A 17 -19.72 33.62 -15.42
C LEU A 17 -19.84 32.25 -16.09
N ALA A 18 -18.71 31.55 -16.22
CA ALA A 18 -18.69 30.19 -16.72
C ALA A 18 -19.46 29.21 -15.83
N GLY A 19 -19.64 29.49 -14.53
CA GLY A 19 -20.41 28.65 -13.59
C GLY A 19 -21.91 28.99 -13.47
N GLU A 20 -22.33 30.20 -13.83
CA GLU A 20 -23.71 30.67 -13.64
C GLU A 20 -24.70 30.07 -14.65
N LEU A 21 -24.29 29.85 -15.91
CA LEU A 21 -25.12 29.31 -17.00
C LEU A 21 -24.34 28.28 -17.81
N ILE A 22 -24.13 27.07 -17.26
CA ILE A 22 -23.42 25.99 -17.95
C ILE A 22 -24.38 25.18 -18.82
N PRO A 23 -24.21 25.16 -20.15
CA PRO A 23 -24.85 24.16 -20.99
C PRO A 23 -24.41 22.74 -20.58
N PRO A 24 -25.30 21.73 -20.58
CA PRO A 24 -24.96 20.35 -20.23
C PRO A 24 -23.66 19.78 -20.84
N PRO A 25 -23.29 20.05 -22.12
CA PRO A 25 -22.03 19.53 -22.67
C PRO A 25 -20.76 20.18 -22.08
N LEU A 26 -20.86 21.39 -21.52
CA LEU A 26 -19.71 22.11 -20.95
C LEU A 26 -19.48 21.79 -19.47
N PHE A 27 -20.37 21.02 -18.84
CA PHE A 27 -20.26 20.65 -17.44
C PHE A 27 -18.96 19.88 -17.13
N VAL A 28 -18.69 18.80 -17.86
CA VAL A 28 -17.46 17.99 -17.65
C VAL A 28 -16.18 18.80 -17.93
N PRO A 29 -16.05 19.54 -19.05
CA PRO A 29 -14.91 20.43 -19.28
C PRO A 29 -14.71 21.48 -18.18
N TYR A 30 -15.79 22.07 -17.68
CA TYR A 30 -15.74 23.06 -16.60
C TYR A 30 -15.19 22.46 -15.30
N LEU A 31 -15.67 21.27 -14.90
CA LEU A 31 -15.14 20.57 -13.72
C LEU A 31 -13.68 20.16 -13.88
N LYS A 32 -13.27 19.70 -15.07
CA LYS A 32 -11.86 19.38 -15.36
C LYS A 32 -10.96 20.63 -15.29
N MET A 33 -11.46 21.78 -15.71
CA MET A 33 -10.75 23.05 -15.55
C MET A 33 -10.58 23.39 -14.07
N LEU A 34 -11.63 23.26 -13.25
CA LEU A 34 -11.54 23.47 -11.80
C LEU A 34 -10.58 22.48 -11.11
N GLU A 35 -10.58 21.21 -11.55
CA GLU A 35 -9.63 20.19 -11.10
C GLU A 35 -8.18 20.64 -11.40
N GLY A 36 -7.90 21.12 -12.62
CA GLY A 36 -6.58 21.63 -12.99
C GLY A 36 -6.15 22.87 -12.21
N LEU A 37 -7.09 23.78 -11.91
CA LEU A 37 -6.82 25.00 -11.13
C LEU A 37 -6.63 24.74 -9.63
N SER A 38 -7.11 23.59 -9.13
CA SER A 38 -6.95 23.16 -7.74
C SER A 38 -5.71 22.30 -7.54
N SER A 39 -4.62 22.55 -8.27
CA SER A 39 -3.34 21.83 -8.12
C SER A 39 -2.50 22.27 -6.92
N SER A 40 -2.86 23.37 -6.25
CA SER A 40 -2.23 23.87 -5.03
C SER A 40 -3.23 23.95 -3.88
N GLU A 41 -2.73 24.00 -2.65
CA GLU A 41 -3.58 24.15 -1.45
C GLU A 41 -4.46 25.40 -1.52
N THR A 42 -3.88 26.56 -1.88
CA THR A 42 -4.63 27.81 -2.03
C THR A 42 -5.64 27.74 -3.18
N GLY A 43 -5.26 27.11 -4.30
CA GLY A 43 -6.16 26.89 -5.45
C GLY A 43 -7.36 26.02 -5.07
N ALA A 44 -7.14 24.97 -4.28
CA ALA A 44 -8.21 24.10 -3.77
C ALA A 44 -9.17 24.86 -2.83
N ILE A 45 -8.65 25.68 -1.90
CA ILE A 45 -9.49 26.52 -1.01
C ILE A 45 -10.32 27.52 -1.83
N HIS A 46 -9.71 28.19 -2.82
CA HIS A 46 -10.43 29.13 -3.68
C HIS A 46 -11.50 28.44 -4.54
N CYS A 47 -11.20 27.27 -5.09
CA CYS A 47 -12.16 26.45 -5.82
C CYS A 47 -13.34 26.04 -4.93
N PHE A 48 -13.05 25.58 -3.71
CA PHE A 48 -14.06 25.19 -2.73
C PHE A 48 -14.98 26.37 -2.39
N ASN A 49 -14.41 27.53 -2.10
CA ASN A 49 -15.16 28.74 -1.76
C ASN A 49 -15.99 29.25 -2.94
N LEU A 50 -15.47 29.18 -4.17
CA LEU A 50 -16.22 29.56 -5.37
C LEU A 50 -17.51 28.72 -5.48
N LEU A 51 -17.41 27.40 -5.38
CA LEU A 51 -18.55 26.50 -5.47
C LEU A 51 -19.49 26.59 -4.26
N LYS A 52 -19.00 27.05 -3.11
CA LYS A 52 -19.82 27.32 -1.92
C LYS A 52 -20.64 28.60 -2.09
N THR A 53 -20.01 29.73 -2.46
CA THR A 53 -20.71 31.00 -2.72
C THR A 53 -21.71 30.88 -3.88
N ASN A 54 -21.39 30.04 -4.86
CA ASN A 54 -22.30 29.67 -5.95
C ASN A 54 -23.64 29.06 -5.46
N GLY A 55 -23.66 28.39 -4.31
CA GLY A 55 -24.87 27.86 -3.69
C GLY A 55 -25.82 28.95 -3.16
N GLU A 56 -25.26 30.05 -2.67
CA GLU A 56 -26.02 31.21 -2.16
C GLU A 56 -26.71 32.00 -3.28
N HIS A 57 -26.25 31.85 -4.52
CA HIS A 57 -26.73 32.60 -5.70
C HIS A 57 -27.55 31.75 -6.69
N SER A 58 -28.02 30.56 -6.28
CA SER A 58 -28.80 29.64 -7.13
C SER A 58 -28.14 29.34 -8.49
N SER A 59 -26.81 29.33 -8.53
CA SER A 59 -26.07 28.99 -9.76
C SER A 59 -26.19 27.50 -10.09
N THR A 60 -25.98 27.16 -11.36
CA THR A 60 -26.13 25.79 -11.86
C THR A 60 -25.14 24.77 -11.25
N VAL A 61 -24.00 25.23 -10.72
CA VAL A 61 -22.95 24.36 -10.18
C VAL A 61 -22.46 24.87 -8.82
N SER A 62 -22.92 24.20 -7.77
CA SER A 62 -22.54 24.43 -6.37
C SER A 62 -22.31 23.10 -5.64
N TRP A 63 -21.65 23.13 -4.47
CA TRP A 63 -21.50 21.93 -3.65
C TRP A 63 -22.84 21.36 -3.19
N ASP A 64 -23.79 22.22 -2.83
CA ASP A 64 -25.14 21.80 -2.44
C ASP A 64 -25.86 21.10 -3.58
N HIS A 65 -25.75 21.63 -4.80
CA HIS A 65 -26.32 20.99 -5.98
C HIS A 65 -25.66 19.64 -6.28
N ILE A 66 -24.32 19.56 -6.16
CA ILE A 66 -23.57 18.33 -6.36
C ILE A 66 -24.00 17.24 -5.37
N PHE A 67 -24.00 17.52 -4.06
CA PHE A 67 -24.36 16.52 -3.05
C PHE A 67 -25.86 16.20 -3.04
N SER A 68 -26.72 17.17 -3.33
CA SER A 68 -28.15 16.92 -3.56
C SER A 68 -28.38 15.97 -4.74
N SER A 69 -27.66 16.18 -5.84
CA SER A 69 -27.74 15.31 -7.04
C SER A 69 -27.23 13.90 -6.74
N LEU A 70 -26.09 13.76 -6.04
CA LEU A 70 -25.59 12.46 -5.60
C LEU A 70 -26.59 11.72 -4.70
N ASN A 71 -27.26 12.44 -3.78
CA ASN A 71 -28.31 11.86 -2.95
C ASN A 71 -29.54 11.42 -3.76
N GLN A 72 -29.92 12.20 -4.78
CA GLN A 72 -31.01 11.83 -5.68
C GLN A 72 -30.69 10.54 -6.44
N TYR A 73 -29.48 10.40 -6.98
CA TYR A 73 -29.04 9.14 -7.61
C TYR A 73 -29.01 7.98 -6.61
N PHE A 74 -28.52 8.21 -5.38
CA PHE A 74 -28.49 7.18 -4.35
C PHE A 74 -29.90 6.68 -3.99
N THR A 75 -30.83 7.61 -3.76
CA THR A 75 -32.22 7.27 -3.43
C THR A 75 -32.94 6.58 -4.58
N SER A 76 -32.78 7.06 -5.82
CA SER A 76 -33.43 6.45 -6.99
C SER A 76 -32.95 5.02 -7.24
N LEU A 77 -31.63 4.79 -7.22
CA LEU A 77 -31.04 3.47 -7.48
C LEU A 77 -31.39 2.45 -6.37
N ARG A 78 -31.54 2.90 -5.12
CA ARG A 78 -31.93 2.01 -4.01
C ARG A 78 -33.39 1.55 -4.11
N HIS A 79 -34.30 2.41 -4.56
CA HIS A 79 -35.70 2.04 -4.77
C HIS A 79 -35.88 0.99 -5.88
N GLU A 80 -35.01 0.98 -6.89
CA GLU A 80 -35.01 -0.05 -7.94
C GLU A 80 -34.62 -1.44 -7.41
N VAL A 81 -33.66 -1.53 -6.49
CA VAL A 81 -33.22 -2.81 -5.89
C VAL A 81 -34.30 -3.45 -5.01
N ALA A 82 -35.10 -2.64 -4.30
CA ALA A 82 -36.13 -3.13 -3.37
C ALA A 82 -37.44 -3.59 -4.05
N SER A 83 -37.67 -3.27 -5.34
CA SER A 83 -38.98 -3.40 -5.99
C SER A 83 -39.20 -4.67 -6.84
N ASN A 84 -38.39 -5.73 -6.66
CA ASN A 84 -38.51 -6.95 -7.47
C ASN A 84 -39.07 -8.17 -6.73
N GLU A 85 -40.41 -8.31 -6.75
CA GLU A 85 -41.03 -9.57 -7.21
C GLU A 85 -42.51 -9.43 -7.64
N SER A 86 -43.27 -8.44 -7.14
CA SER A 86 -44.73 -8.37 -7.38
C SER A 86 -45.28 -7.09 -8.03
N GLU A 87 -44.47 -6.02 -8.17
CA GLU A 87 -44.94 -4.71 -8.72
C GLU A 87 -44.43 -4.37 -10.13
N ARG A 88 -43.51 -5.16 -10.70
CA ARG A 88 -42.95 -4.92 -12.05
C ARG A 88 -44.02 -4.87 -13.16
N VAL A 89 -45.17 -5.53 -12.97
CA VAL A 89 -46.24 -5.61 -13.97
C VAL A 89 -47.28 -4.49 -13.81
N ARG A 90 -47.43 -3.87 -12.63
CA ARG A 90 -48.51 -2.87 -12.38
C ARG A 90 -48.07 -1.42 -12.55
N LEU A 91 -46.78 -1.11 -12.39
CA LEU A 91 -46.25 0.26 -12.50
C LEU A 91 -45.76 0.62 -13.91
N ALA A 92 -45.70 -0.33 -14.84
CA ALA A 92 -45.23 -0.12 -16.22
C ALA A 92 -46.07 0.87 -17.05
N SER A 93 -47.25 1.31 -16.58
CA SER A 93 -48.16 2.18 -17.34
C SER A 93 -48.34 3.60 -16.78
N ARG A 94 -47.66 3.98 -15.68
CA ARG A 94 -47.81 5.34 -15.12
C ARG A 94 -46.45 5.89 -14.69
N ASN A 95 -45.81 6.57 -15.65
CA ASN A 95 -44.69 7.49 -15.52
C ASN A 95 -43.27 6.90 -15.46
N HIS A 96 -42.66 6.88 -16.65
CA HIS A 96 -41.26 7.25 -16.92
C HIS A 96 -40.13 6.44 -16.28
N MET A 97 -39.67 5.45 -17.06
CA MET A 97 -38.28 5.04 -17.30
C MET A 97 -37.44 4.69 -16.05
N ALA A 98 -37.09 3.40 -15.92
CA ALA A 98 -35.85 3.02 -15.25
C ALA A 98 -34.73 3.92 -15.80
N ARG A 99 -34.22 4.85 -15.00
CA ARG A 99 -33.19 5.78 -15.45
C ARG A 99 -31.86 5.08 -15.25
N ASP A 100 -31.50 4.23 -16.20
CA ASP A 100 -30.10 3.85 -16.40
C ASP A 100 -29.29 5.15 -16.48
N ILE A 101 -28.25 5.28 -15.65
CA ILE A 101 -27.35 6.43 -15.68
C ILE A 101 -26.83 6.56 -17.12
N THR A 102 -27.16 7.66 -17.79
CA THR A 102 -26.69 7.87 -19.17
C THR A 102 -25.18 8.03 -19.19
N GLU A 103 -24.53 7.75 -20.31
CA GLU A 103 -23.07 7.90 -20.44
C GLU A 103 -22.59 9.34 -20.13
N HIS A 104 -23.42 10.34 -20.48
CA HIS A 104 -23.14 11.75 -20.17
C HIS A 104 -23.24 12.06 -18.67
N GLU A 105 -24.26 11.54 -18.00
CA GLU A 105 -24.40 11.65 -16.54
C GLU A 105 -23.26 10.91 -15.81
N LEU A 106 -22.89 9.73 -16.29
CA LEU A 106 -21.77 8.96 -15.76
C LEU A 106 -20.46 9.76 -15.85
N ALA A 107 -20.19 10.37 -17.01
CA ALA A 107 -19.03 11.24 -17.19
C ALA A 107 -19.06 12.45 -16.24
N GLY A 108 -20.25 13.04 -16.02
CA GLY A 108 -20.47 14.10 -15.05
C GLY A 108 -20.17 13.68 -13.61
N LEU A 109 -20.72 12.54 -13.17
CA LEU A 109 -20.50 11.97 -11.83
C LEU A 109 -19.02 11.64 -11.59
N ILE A 110 -18.35 11.05 -12.59
CA ILE A 110 -16.91 10.79 -12.53
C ILE A 110 -16.15 12.12 -12.36
N ALA A 111 -16.45 13.14 -13.16
CA ALA A 111 -15.78 14.45 -13.06
C ALA A 111 -15.98 15.11 -11.69
N VAL A 112 -17.16 14.96 -11.09
CA VAL A 112 -17.45 15.40 -9.72
C VAL A 112 -16.57 14.66 -8.71
N CYS A 113 -16.49 13.33 -8.75
CA CYS A 113 -15.65 12.54 -7.85
C CYS A 113 -14.16 12.90 -7.99
N LYS A 114 -13.70 13.17 -9.22
CA LYS A 114 -12.33 13.65 -9.48
C LYS A 114 -12.07 15.01 -8.84
N LEU A 115 -13.00 15.96 -8.98
CA LEU A 115 -12.89 17.27 -8.34
C LEU A 115 -12.85 17.14 -6.82
N ILE A 116 -13.75 16.36 -6.21
CA ILE A 116 -13.76 16.09 -4.75
C ILE A 116 -12.41 15.52 -4.31
N THR A 117 -11.90 14.53 -5.05
CA THR A 117 -10.60 13.90 -4.78
C THR A 117 -9.48 14.94 -4.80
N GLN A 118 -9.44 15.80 -5.83
CA GLN A 118 -8.39 16.78 -6.02
C GLN A 118 -8.39 17.85 -4.93
N VAL A 119 -9.53 18.51 -4.69
CA VAL A 119 -9.62 19.57 -3.67
C VAL A 119 -9.35 19.04 -2.27
N SER A 120 -9.82 17.83 -1.97
CA SER A 120 -9.57 17.17 -0.69
C SER A 120 -8.11 16.76 -0.54
N THR A 121 -7.46 16.28 -1.61
CA THR A 121 -6.04 15.90 -1.59
C THR A 121 -5.13 17.07 -1.26
N GLN A 122 -5.45 18.26 -1.78
CA GLN A 122 -4.60 19.44 -1.66
C GLN A 122 -4.83 20.28 -0.39
N SER A 123 -6.04 20.29 0.18
CA SER A 123 -6.34 21.12 1.36
C SER A 123 -7.00 20.33 2.49
N PRO A 124 -6.40 20.28 3.70
CA PRO A 124 -7.01 19.65 4.87
C PRO A 124 -8.28 20.39 5.31
N GLN A 125 -8.33 21.72 5.15
CA GLN A 125 -9.51 22.52 5.48
C GLN A 125 -10.73 22.13 4.63
N VAL A 126 -10.53 21.98 3.32
CA VAL A 126 -11.60 21.54 2.39
C VAL A 126 -12.04 20.12 2.71
N ARG A 127 -11.07 19.23 2.99
CA ARG A 127 -11.33 17.83 3.36
C ARG A 127 -12.28 17.74 4.56
N TYR A 128 -11.98 18.48 5.64
CA TYR A 128 -12.81 18.52 6.83
C TYR A 128 -14.20 19.10 6.54
N ALA A 129 -14.26 20.24 5.83
CA ALA A 129 -15.52 20.89 5.50
C ALA A 129 -16.48 20.01 4.69
N ILE A 130 -15.95 19.18 3.77
CA ILE A 130 -16.76 18.24 2.99
C ILE A 130 -17.23 17.07 3.85
N ALA A 131 -16.34 16.49 4.64
CA ALA A 131 -16.64 15.27 5.38
C ALA A 131 -17.52 15.47 6.62
N ASP A 132 -17.39 16.62 7.31
CA ASP A 132 -18.12 16.94 8.54
C ASP A 132 -19.48 17.62 8.27
N SER A 133 -19.74 18.02 7.02
CA SER A 133 -21.00 18.68 6.66
C SER A 133 -22.21 17.75 6.88
N GLN A 134 -22.99 18.08 7.91
CA GLN A 134 -24.26 17.38 8.24
C GLN A 134 -25.33 17.52 7.15
N GLN A 135 -25.21 18.53 6.28
CA GLN A 135 -26.12 18.71 5.15
C GLN A 135 -25.79 17.77 4.00
N TRP A 136 -24.50 17.51 3.77
CA TRP A 136 -24.05 16.72 2.63
C TRP A 136 -23.92 15.24 2.95
N LEU A 137 -23.61 14.89 4.21
CA LEU A 137 -23.41 13.50 4.65
C LEU A 137 -22.53 12.69 3.66
N ALA A 138 -21.47 13.34 3.16
CA ALA A 138 -20.71 12.86 2.00
C ALA A 138 -20.23 11.41 2.15
N PRO A 139 -19.64 10.97 3.29
CA PRO A 139 -19.25 9.56 3.47
C PRO A 139 -20.42 8.59 3.29
N VAL A 140 -21.58 8.87 3.89
CA VAL A 140 -22.76 7.99 3.87
C VAL A 140 -23.30 7.84 2.45
N ILE A 141 -23.45 8.95 1.72
CA ILE A 141 -23.97 8.93 0.34
C ILE A 141 -23.00 8.18 -0.58
N LEU A 142 -21.70 8.46 -0.47
CA LEU A 142 -20.68 7.85 -1.30
C LEU A 142 -20.59 6.34 -1.06
N PHE A 143 -20.58 5.88 0.20
CA PHE A 143 -20.65 4.44 0.50
C PHE A 143 -21.97 3.81 0.06
N GLY A 144 -23.08 4.53 0.18
CA GLY A 144 -24.39 4.08 -0.31
C GLY A 144 -24.40 3.82 -1.81
N LEU A 145 -23.82 4.73 -2.60
CA LEU A 145 -23.69 4.58 -4.05
C LEU A 145 -22.80 3.39 -4.46
N LEU A 146 -21.78 3.03 -3.65
CA LEU A 146 -20.96 1.84 -3.89
C LEU A 146 -21.78 0.54 -3.80
N GLY A 147 -22.80 0.51 -2.93
CA GLY A 147 -23.74 -0.61 -2.82
C GLY A 147 -24.81 -0.66 -3.91
N CYS A 148 -24.88 0.34 -4.79
CA CYS A 148 -25.79 0.36 -5.93
C CYS A 148 -25.16 -0.32 -7.17
N GLY A 149 -26.01 -0.71 -8.12
CA GLY A 149 -25.61 -1.30 -9.41
C GLY A 149 -25.01 -0.29 -10.40
N VAL A 150 -23.99 0.47 -9.98
CA VAL A 150 -23.31 1.47 -10.83
C VAL A 150 -22.02 0.91 -11.45
N SER A 151 -21.54 1.55 -12.52
CA SER A 151 -20.31 1.12 -13.22
C SER A 151 -19.08 1.11 -12.31
N ILE A 152 -18.15 0.18 -12.58
CA ILE A 152 -16.88 0.06 -11.83
C ILE A 152 -16.03 1.32 -11.93
N SER A 153 -16.05 2.00 -13.08
CA SER A 153 -15.35 3.26 -13.26
C SER A 153 -15.82 4.30 -12.23
N LEU A 154 -17.14 4.43 -12.02
CA LEU A 154 -17.68 5.32 -10.99
C LEU A 154 -17.35 4.83 -9.58
N LYS A 155 -17.48 3.53 -9.29
CA LYS A 155 -17.13 2.97 -7.97
C LYS A 155 -15.68 3.24 -7.60
N SER A 156 -14.76 3.10 -8.56
CA SER A 156 -13.34 3.40 -8.35
C SER A 156 -13.11 4.86 -7.99
N GLU A 157 -13.78 5.80 -8.66
CA GLU A 157 -13.63 7.23 -8.41
C GLU A 157 -14.30 7.67 -7.10
N ILE A 158 -15.41 7.03 -6.72
CA ILE A 158 -16.02 7.21 -5.40
C ILE A 158 -15.07 6.75 -4.29
N LEU A 159 -14.48 5.57 -4.42
CA LEU A 159 -13.48 5.06 -3.46
C LEU A 159 -12.26 5.98 -3.38
N ARG A 160 -11.83 6.55 -4.51
CA ARG A 160 -10.71 7.50 -4.55
C ARG A 160 -11.06 8.83 -3.85
N ALA A 161 -12.29 9.32 -3.99
CA ALA A 161 -12.79 10.47 -3.26
C ALA A 161 -12.84 10.18 -1.75
N LEU A 162 -13.36 9.03 -1.33
CA LEU A 162 -13.35 8.58 0.06
C LEU A 162 -11.93 8.45 0.61
N ALA A 163 -10.99 7.90 -0.18
CA ALA A 163 -9.58 7.80 0.19
C ALA A 163 -8.95 9.18 0.42
N ALA A 164 -9.30 10.17 -0.40
CA ALA A 164 -8.85 11.54 -0.21
C ALA A 164 -9.45 12.15 1.08
N LEU A 165 -10.72 11.87 1.41
CA LEU A 165 -11.34 12.33 2.65
C LEU A 165 -10.74 11.66 3.90
N ALA A 166 -10.31 10.40 3.78
CA ALA A 166 -9.73 9.61 4.87
C ALA A 166 -8.36 10.08 5.38
N ARG A 167 -7.67 10.98 4.66
CA ARG A 167 -6.34 11.47 5.05
C ARG A 167 -6.32 12.33 6.33
N SER A 168 -7.47 12.79 6.83
CA SER A 168 -7.57 13.53 8.10
C SER A 168 -8.01 12.59 9.22
N ALA A 169 -7.29 12.62 10.35
CA ALA A 169 -7.53 11.75 11.50
C ALA A 169 -8.93 11.95 12.10
N GLU A 170 -9.42 13.20 12.10
CA GLU A 170 -10.71 13.61 12.64
C GLU A 170 -11.88 12.94 11.90
N VAL A 171 -11.70 12.71 10.59
CA VAL A 171 -12.71 12.14 9.70
C VAL A 171 -12.59 10.61 9.61
N ALA A 172 -11.38 10.07 9.82
CA ALA A 172 -11.07 8.65 9.63
C ALA A 172 -11.97 7.73 10.46
N SER A 173 -12.31 8.09 11.70
CA SER A 173 -13.20 7.29 12.56
C SER A 173 -14.62 7.15 11.97
N ASN A 174 -15.19 8.25 11.47
CA ASN A 174 -16.49 8.24 10.80
C ASN A 174 -16.46 7.39 9.52
N ILE A 175 -15.39 7.51 8.73
CA ILE A 175 -15.22 6.71 7.50
C ILE A 175 -15.07 5.21 7.85
N TRP A 176 -14.34 4.84 8.90
CA TRP A 176 -14.26 3.45 9.38
C TRP A 176 -15.62 2.90 9.78
N GLN A 177 -16.38 3.65 10.56
CA GLN A 177 -17.73 3.25 10.99
C GLN A 177 -18.67 3.11 9.78
N THR A 178 -18.64 4.08 8.86
CA THR A 178 -19.48 4.04 7.65
C THR A 178 -19.07 2.90 6.71
N LEU A 179 -17.77 2.62 6.56
CA LEU A 179 -17.26 1.49 5.81
C LEU A 179 -17.78 0.16 6.39
N GLU A 180 -17.68 -0.01 7.71
CA GLU A 180 -18.18 -1.21 8.38
C GLU A 180 -19.71 -1.33 8.25
N LEU A 181 -20.47 -0.26 8.42
CA LEU A 181 -21.93 -0.26 8.24
C LEU A 181 -22.35 -0.53 6.79
N SER A 182 -21.56 -0.09 5.81
CA SER A 182 -21.84 -0.32 4.40
C SER A 182 -21.72 -1.80 4.00
N GLN A 183 -20.97 -2.59 4.77
CA GLN A 183 -20.65 -3.99 4.45
C GLN A 183 -20.14 -4.18 3.01
N LEU A 184 -19.43 -3.17 2.47
CA LEU A 184 -18.82 -3.22 1.13
C LEU A 184 -17.90 -4.46 0.99
N LEU A 185 -17.09 -4.69 2.02
CA LEU A 185 -16.52 -6.00 2.31
C LEU A 185 -17.46 -6.68 3.30
N VAL A 186 -17.91 -7.90 2.99
CA VAL A 186 -18.78 -8.66 3.90
C VAL A 186 -17.95 -9.11 5.10
N THR A 187 -18.16 -8.48 6.25
CA THR A 187 -17.38 -8.75 7.47
C THR A 187 -18.16 -9.61 8.48
N SER A 188 -19.49 -9.58 8.46
CA SER A 188 -20.34 -10.43 9.29
C SER A 188 -20.68 -11.75 8.59
N GLY A 189 -20.25 -12.88 9.14
CA GLY A 189 -20.54 -14.23 8.62
C GLY A 189 -21.97 -14.73 8.83
N VAL A 190 -22.95 -13.85 9.07
CA VAL A 190 -24.36 -14.26 9.20
C VAL A 190 -24.87 -14.62 7.81
N GLU A 191 -24.81 -15.91 7.50
CA GLU A 191 -25.45 -16.51 6.34
C GLU A 191 -26.95 -16.21 6.40
N GLY A 192 -27.41 -15.22 5.64
CA GLY A 192 -28.85 -14.92 5.52
C GLY A 192 -29.21 -13.45 5.30
N THR A 193 -28.28 -12.50 5.44
CA THR A 193 -28.60 -11.09 5.10
C THR A 193 -28.43 -10.84 3.61
N ALA A 194 -29.25 -9.92 3.07
CA ALA A 194 -29.25 -9.46 1.68
C ALA A 194 -27.89 -8.92 1.17
N ALA A 195 -26.85 -8.87 2.01
CA ALA A 195 -25.48 -8.51 1.64
C ALA A 195 -24.85 -9.48 0.62
N LYS A 196 -25.24 -10.76 0.59
CA LYS A 196 -24.84 -11.70 -0.48
C LYS A 196 -25.54 -11.40 -1.83
N ALA A 197 -26.69 -10.75 -1.81
CA ALA A 197 -27.50 -10.47 -3.01
C ALA A 197 -27.09 -9.16 -3.72
N ALA A 198 -26.34 -8.27 -3.06
CA ALA A 198 -26.00 -6.94 -3.58
C ALA A 198 -24.61 -6.79 -4.23
N GLY A 199 -23.82 -7.87 -4.36
CA GLY A 199 -22.51 -7.82 -5.03
C GLY A 199 -21.45 -7.05 -4.23
N GLY A 200 -20.84 -7.69 -3.23
CA GLY A 200 -19.76 -7.08 -2.45
C GLY A 200 -18.43 -6.96 -3.22
N LEU A 201 -17.47 -6.25 -2.64
CA LEU A 201 -16.15 -5.97 -3.22
C LEU A 201 -15.46 -7.23 -3.79
N LEU A 202 -15.51 -8.34 -3.06
CA LEU A 202 -14.92 -9.62 -3.52
C LEU A 202 -15.60 -10.14 -4.79
N THR A 203 -16.92 -10.00 -4.89
CA THR A 203 -17.66 -10.43 -6.08
C THR A 203 -17.37 -9.55 -7.28
N GLU A 204 -17.20 -8.24 -7.08
CA GLU A 204 -16.79 -7.32 -8.16
C GLU A 204 -15.36 -7.61 -8.63
N LEU A 205 -14.46 -7.89 -7.69
CA LEU A 205 -13.06 -8.27 -7.98
C LEU A 205 -12.99 -9.55 -8.82
N GLU A 206 -13.68 -10.61 -8.40
CA GLU A 206 -13.60 -11.92 -9.05
C GLU A 206 -14.44 -11.99 -10.35
N ASN A 207 -15.64 -11.40 -10.37
CA ASN A 207 -16.56 -11.55 -11.51
C ASN A 207 -16.47 -10.43 -12.54
N VAL A 208 -15.92 -9.26 -12.20
CA VAL A 208 -15.92 -8.12 -13.13
C VAL A 208 -14.50 -7.62 -13.39
N GLU A 209 -13.74 -7.19 -12.38
CA GLU A 209 -12.36 -6.71 -12.59
C GLU A 209 -11.47 -7.80 -13.19
N SER A 210 -11.57 -9.04 -12.68
CA SER A 210 -10.78 -10.16 -13.22
C SER A 210 -11.19 -10.60 -14.62
N ARG A 211 -12.45 -10.35 -15.05
CA ARG A 211 -12.88 -10.59 -16.45
C ARG A 211 -12.42 -9.49 -17.39
N MET A 212 -12.32 -8.26 -16.89
CA MET A 212 -11.83 -7.10 -17.63
C MET A 212 -10.29 -7.01 -17.65
N GLU A 213 -9.61 -7.79 -16.81
CA GLU A 213 -8.15 -7.76 -16.59
C GLU A 213 -7.64 -6.37 -16.20
N THR A 214 -8.50 -5.58 -15.55
CA THR A 214 -8.19 -4.24 -15.04
C THR A 214 -8.72 -4.07 -13.63
N TYR A 215 -7.93 -3.49 -12.72
CA TYR A 215 -8.21 -3.47 -11.27
C TYR A 215 -8.35 -2.07 -10.63
N PRO A 216 -9.11 -1.13 -11.23
CA PRO A 216 -9.20 0.25 -10.73
C PRO A 216 -9.95 0.38 -9.38
N MET A 217 -10.99 -0.42 -9.14
CA MET A 217 -11.76 -0.40 -7.90
C MET A 217 -10.95 -0.99 -6.76
N LEU A 218 -10.33 -2.16 -6.97
CA LEU A 218 -9.45 -2.78 -5.98
C LEU A 218 -8.33 -1.82 -5.54
N ARG A 219 -7.67 -1.16 -6.49
CA ARG A 219 -6.60 -0.21 -6.18
C ARG A 219 -7.10 1.00 -5.37
N SER A 220 -8.28 1.51 -5.72
CA SER A 220 -8.89 2.63 -5.01
C SER A 220 -9.32 2.23 -3.60
N PHE A 221 -9.82 1.01 -3.42
CA PHE A 221 -10.12 0.43 -2.11
C PHE A 221 -8.86 0.28 -1.25
N LEU A 222 -7.78 -0.29 -1.80
CA LEU A 222 -6.50 -0.40 -1.08
C LEU A 222 -5.94 0.98 -0.69
N SER A 223 -6.10 1.98 -1.56
CA SER A 223 -5.72 3.36 -1.24
C SER A 223 -6.56 3.97 -0.11
N LEU A 224 -7.85 3.65 -0.03
CA LEU A 224 -8.71 4.07 1.07
C LEU A 224 -8.23 3.45 2.39
N ILE A 225 -7.98 2.13 2.40
CA ILE A 225 -7.49 1.43 3.58
C ILE A 225 -6.12 1.98 4.02
N ASP A 226 -5.18 2.19 3.08
CA ASP A 226 -3.85 2.73 3.40
C ASP A 226 -3.93 4.11 4.04
N ASN A 227 -4.76 5.01 3.50
CA ASN A 227 -4.95 6.35 4.05
C ASN A 227 -5.63 6.32 5.41
N LEU A 228 -6.63 5.46 5.61
CA LEU A 228 -7.27 5.30 6.91
C LEU A 228 -6.28 4.82 7.97
N CYS A 229 -5.47 3.81 7.66
CA CYS A 229 -4.43 3.32 8.56
C CYS A 229 -3.33 4.37 8.82
N LEU A 230 -2.99 5.20 7.82
CA LEU A 230 -2.03 6.29 7.99
C LEU A 230 -2.54 7.36 8.93
N SER A 231 -3.79 7.79 8.77
CA SER A 231 -4.35 8.93 9.49
C SER A 231 -4.73 8.61 10.93
N SER A 232 -5.15 7.39 11.23
CA SER A 232 -5.44 6.96 12.61
C SER A 232 -4.23 6.32 13.30
N GLY A 233 -3.11 6.10 12.60
CA GLY A 233 -1.93 5.39 13.08
C GLY A 233 -2.11 3.86 13.18
N GLN A 234 -3.23 3.42 13.74
CA GLN A 234 -3.68 2.03 13.79
C GLN A 234 -5.19 1.93 13.48
N PRO A 235 -5.67 0.79 12.95
CA PRO A 235 -7.11 0.56 12.80
C PRO A 235 -7.83 0.57 14.16
N PRO A 236 -9.07 1.07 14.27
CA PRO A 236 -9.81 1.06 15.52
C PRO A 236 -10.00 -0.36 16.05
N GLU A 237 -9.66 -0.59 17.32
CA GLU A 237 -9.77 -1.91 17.95
C GLU A 237 -11.23 -2.37 18.03
N THR A 238 -12.14 -1.43 18.30
CA THR A 238 -13.59 -1.67 18.39
C THR A 238 -14.30 -1.74 17.04
N LEU A 239 -13.57 -1.79 15.92
CA LEU A 239 -14.18 -1.84 14.59
C LEU A 239 -15.06 -3.09 14.44
N GLY A 240 -16.34 -2.89 14.14
CA GLY A 240 -17.33 -3.99 14.03
C GLY A 240 -17.80 -4.55 15.38
N ALA A 241 -17.38 -3.96 16.51
CA ALA A 241 -17.87 -4.34 17.84
C ALA A 241 -19.40 -4.26 17.90
N GLY A 242 -20.03 -5.27 18.49
CA GLY A 242 -21.48 -5.40 18.56
C GLY A 242 -22.13 -6.12 17.37
N TYR A 243 -21.47 -6.21 16.21
CA TYR A 243 -21.97 -6.95 15.03
C TYR A 243 -21.15 -8.23 14.75
N ARG A 244 -19.84 -8.18 15.00
CA ARG A 244 -18.90 -9.29 14.84
C ARG A 244 -17.78 -9.19 15.87
N ALA A 245 -16.86 -10.15 15.83
CA ALA A 245 -15.61 -10.04 16.58
C ALA A 245 -14.91 -8.72 16.22
N PRO A 246 -14.54 -7.89 17.21
CA PRO A 246 -13.98 -6.58 16.96
C PRO A 246 -12.62 -6.66 16.23
N GLY A 247 -12.31 -5.61 15.47
CA GLY A 247 -10.99 -5.38 14.89
C GLY A 247 -10.90 -5.45 13.38
N PHE A 248 -9.67 -5.48 12.89
CA PHE A 248 -9.32 -5.35 11.46
C PHE A 248 -9.24 -6.68 10.70
N HIS A 249 -9.44 -7.82 11.37
CA HIS A 249 -9.17 -9.15 10.82
C HIS A 249 -9.84 -9.44 9.46
N PRO A 250 -11.13 -9.12 9.20
CA PRO A 250 -11.75 -9.38 7.89
C PRO A 250 -11.06 -8.66 6.73
N TYR A 251 -10.64 -7.41 6.94
CA TYR A 251 -9.92 -6.62 5.95
C TYR A 251 -8.52 -7.15 5.72
N LEU A 252 -7.82 -7.54 6.79
CA LEU A 252 -6.50 -8.18 6.70
C LEU A 252 -6.59 -9.50 5.93
N ASN A 253 -7.60 -10.32 6.23
CA ASN A 253 -7.85 -11.59 5.56
C ASN A 253 -8.09 -11.40 4.06
N PHE A 254 -8.92 -10.42 3.67
CA PHE A 254 -9.13 -10.06 2.27
C PHE A 254 -7.83 -9.61 1.58
N ILE A 255 -7.07 -8.70 2.19
CA ILE A 255 -5.83 -8.19 1.60
C ILE A 255 -4.81 -9.32 1.41
N ILE A 256 -4.68 -10.23 2.38
CA ILE A 256 -3.72 -11.33 2.25
C ILE A 256 -4.23 -12.38 1.27
N ASN A 257 -5.38 -13.00 1.56
CA ASN A 257 -5.82 -14.21 0.88
C ASN A 257 -6.46 -13.94 -0.48
N ASP A 258 -7.17 -12.83 -0.63
CA ASP A 258 -7.82 -12.48 -1.88
C ASP A 258 -6.98 -11.55 -2.73
N VAL A 259 -6.11 -10.71 -2.17
CA VAL A 259 -5.27 -9.79 -2.98
C VAL A 259 -3.85 -10.33 -3.15
N VAL A 260 -3.07 -10.40 -2.07
CA VAL A 260 -1.63 -10.72 -2.12
C VAL A 260 -1.34 -12.14 -2.59
N LEU A 261 -2.09 -13.15 -2.15
CA LEU A 261 -1.80 -14.53 -2.56
C LEU A 261 -2.23 -14.84 -4.01
N LYS A 262 -3.10 -13.99 -4.59
CA LYS A 262 -3.70 -14.20 -5.92
C LYS A 262 -3.24 -13.16 -6.95
N PHE A 263 -2.51 -12.09 -6.59
CA PHE A 263 -2.13 -11.07 -7.57
C PHE A 263 -1.18 -11.62 -8.66
N SER A 264 -0.39 -12.65 -8.39
CA SER A 264 0.50 -13.22 -9.41
C SER A 264 -0.23 -14.15 -10.39
N THR A 265 -1.37 -14.71 -10.00
CA THR A 265 -2.14 -15.67 -10.81
C THR A 265 -3.25 -15.01 -11.63
N ARG A 266 -3.54 -13.72 -11.39
CA ARG A 266 -4.53 -12.94 -12.12
C ARG A 266 -4.00 -12.45 -13.47
N GLY A 267 -4.93 -12.29 -14.43
CA GLY A 267 -4.65 -11.68 -15.73
C GLY A 267 -4.63 -10.16 -15.64
N TYR A 268 -3.64 -9.52 -16.29
CA TYR A 268 -3.51 -8.06 -16.32
C TYR A 268 -3.36 -7.60 -17.76
N LYS A 269 -4.20 -6.64 -18.17
CA LYS A 269 -4.09 -6.00 -19.47
C LYS A 269 -2.80 -5.18 -19.58
N GLU A 270 -2.45 -4.47 -18.50
CA GLU A 270 -1.23 -3.66 -18.38
C GLU A 270 -0.30 -4.26 -17.32
N ALA A 271 0.92 -4.63 -17.71
CA ALA A 271 1.90 -5.22 -16.78
C ALA A 271 2.24 -4.28 -15.60
N SER A 272 2.13 -2.95 -15.78
CA SER A 272 2.32 -1.99 -14.70
C SER A 272 1.26 -2.12 -13.61
N GLU A 273 0.03 -2.53 -13.96
CA GLU A 273 -1.07 -2.61 -13.00
C GLU A 273 -0.86 -3.76 -12.00
N LYS A 274 -0.29 -4.89 -12.44
CA LYS A 274 0.15 -5.99 -11.56
C LYS A 274 0.94 -5.45 -10.37
N TRP A 275 1.95 -4.65 -10.66
CA TRP A 275 2.84 -4.08 -9.65
C TRP A 275 2.21 -2.92 -8.87
N GLN A 276 1.24 -2.20 -9.45
CA GLN A 276 0.46 -1.19 -8.71
C GLN A 276 -0.43 -1.84 -7.66
N VAL A 277 -1.09 -2.96 -7.98
CA VAL A 277 -1.89 -3.73 -7.01
C VAL A 277 -1.00 -4.26 -5.89
N ALA A 278 0.13 -4.88 -6.23
CA ALA A 278 1.09 -5.39 -5.25
C ALA A 278 1.62 -4.27 -4.33
N ALA A 279 2.07 -3.15 -4.90
CA ALA A 279 2.58 -2.01 -4.14
C ALA A 279 1.52 -1.41 -3.20
N SER A 280 0.27 -1.28 -3.64
CA SER A 280 -0.83 -0.79 -2.80
C SER A 280 -1.13 -1.75 -1.64
N ALA A 281 -1.17 -3.06 -1.89
CA ALA A 281 -1.40 -4.05 -0.84
C ALA A 281 -0.24 -4.11 0.17
N PHE A 282 1.01 -4.14 -0.31
CA PHE A 282 2.19 -4.14 0.55
C PHE A 282 2.36 -2.86 1.34
N SER A 283 1.88 -1.71 0.83
CA SER A 283 1.87 -0.45 1.58
C SER A 283 1.03 -0.60 2.86
N VAL A 284 -0.17 -1.18 2.74
CA VAL A 284 -1.03 -1.45 3.90
C VAL A 284 -0.36 -2.43 4.85
N LEU A 285 0.18 -3.55 4.35
CA LEU A 285 0.82 -4.56 5.20
C LEU A 285 2.04 -3.99 5.95
N HIS A 286 2.91 -3.28 5.24
CA HIS A 286 4.06 -2.60 5.83
C HIS A 286 3.62 -1.61 6.89
N ARG A 287 2.59 -0.81 6.63
CA ARG A 287 2.09 0.18 7.60
C ARG A 287 1.58 -0.48 8.87
N LEU A 288 0.74 -1.51 8.74
CA LEU A 288 0.20 -2.27 9.88
C LEU A 288 1.29 -2.96 10.70
N LEU A 289 2.32 -3.47 10.02
CA LEU A 289 3.46 -4.09 10.69
C LEU A 289 4.33 -3.04 11.38
N SER A 290 4.64 -1.92 10.73
CA SER A 290 5.51 -0.87 11.24
C SER A 290 4.90 -0.11 12.41
N SER A 291 3.60 0.17 12.39
CA SER A 291 2.91 0.86 13.50
C SER A 291 2.62 -0.02 14.72
N HIS A 292 2.84 -1.33 14.64
CA HIS A 292 2.60 -2.26 15.75
C HIS A 292 3.79 -2.30 16.73
N THR A 293 3.56 -2.02 18.01
CA THR A 293 4.51 -2.28 19.10
C THR A 293 4.27 -3.69 19.66
N VAL A 294 5.35 -4.45 19.89
CA VAL A 294 5.25 -5.79 20.46
C VAL A 294 5.18 -5.66 21.98
N GLU A 295 4.03 -5.99 22.55
CA GLU A 295 3.75 -5.87 23.97
C GLU A 295 3.27 -7.22 24.55
N PRO A 296 3.51 -7.48 25.85
CA PRO A 296 3.11 -8.76 26.47
C PRO A 296 1.59 -8.99 26.43
N GLU A 297 0.79 -7.93 26.46
CA GLU A 297 -0.67 -7.97 26.37
C GLU A 297 -1.16 -8.53 25.01
N ASN A 298 -0.35 -8.43 23.96
CA ASN A 298 -0.73 -8.98 22.65
C ASN A 298 -0.75 -10.51 22.62
N PHE A 299 -0.18 -11.16 23.64
CA PHE A 299 -0.16 -12.62 23.77
C PHE A 299 -1.24 -13.16 24.72
N SER A 300 -2.00 -12.28 25.40
CA SER A 300 -3.19 -12.70 26.13
C SER A 300 -4.38 -12.91 25.20
N LYS A 301 -5.23 -13.90 25.52
CA LYS A 301 -6.52 -14.11 24.87
C LYS A 301 -7.60 -13.47 25.75
N HIS A 302 -8.11 -12.30 25.40
CA HIS A 302 -9.38 -11.82 25.97
C HIS A 302 -10.56 -12.51 25.26
N LEU A 303 -11.62 -12.79 26.01
CA LEU A 303 -12.85 -13.38 25.47
C LEU A 303 -13.87 -12.24 25.38
N VAL A 304 -14.43 -12.01 24.20
CA VAL A 304 -15.43 -10.98 23.96
C VAL A 304 -16.80 -11.64 23.75
N GLU A 305 -17.77 -11.25 24.56
CA GLU A 305 -19.16 -11.68 24.39
C GLU A 305 -19.85 -10.77 23.37
N LEU A 306 -20.37 -11.35 22.29
CA LEU A 306 -21.12 -10.65 21.25
C LEU A 306 -22.55 -10.33 21.74
N SER A 307 -23.18 -9.35 21.09
CA SER A 307 -24.60 -9.01 21.30
C SER A 307 -25.56 -10.19 21.05
N THR A 308 -25.10 -11.21 20.32
CA THR A 308 -25.80 -12.47 20.05
C THR A 308 -25.62 -13.54 21.14
N GLY A 309 -24.91 -13.23 22.24
CA GLY A 309 -24.58 -14.17 23.33
C GLY A 309 -23.46 -15.15 22.99
N ALA A 310 -22.79 -15.00 21.83
CA ALA A 310 -21.66 -15.83 21.44
C ALA A 310 -20.35 -15.28 22.01
N ILE A 311 -19.59 -16.11 22.71
CA ILE A 311 -18.25 -15.76 23.21
C ILE A 311 -17.24 -16.02 22.09
N VAL A 312 -16.57 -14.99 21.61
CA VAL A 312 -15.52 -15.08 20.60
C VAL A 312 -14.18 -14.72 21.22
N SER A 313 -13.14 -15.50 20.94
CA SER A 313 -11.78 -15.21 21.38
C SER A 313 -11.16 -14.03 20.62
N ASP A 314 -10.26 -13.37 21.33
CA ASP A 314 -9.86 -11.99 21.16
C ASP A 314 -9.43 -11.47 19.80
N PHE A 315 -9.59 -10.15 19.74
CA PHE A 315 -8.88 -9.21 18.91
C PHE A 315 -7.35 -9.42 18.99
N GLN A 316 -6.74 -9.87 17.90
CA GLN A 316 -5.30 -9.73 17.71
C GLN A 316 -5.04 -8.50 16.86
N ALA A 317 -4.12 -7.64 17.32
CA ALA A 317 -3.65 -6.53 16.54
C ALA A 317 -3.19 -7.03 15.14
N PRO A 318 -3.53 -6.31 14.05
CA PRO A 318 -3.21 -6.78 12.71
C PRO A 318 -1.71 -6.94 12.48
N GLY A 319 -0.89 -6.07 13.08
CA GLY A 319 0.57 -6.22 13.05
C GLY A 319 1.09 -7.47 13.77
N HIS A 320 0.47 -7.86 14.89
CA HIS A 320 0.81 -9.11 15.60
C HIS A 320 0.49 -10.35 14.75
N THR A 321 -0.68 -10.33 14.10
CA THR A 321 -1.09 -11.41 13.17
C THR A 321 -0.11 -11.52 12.01
N LEU A 322 0.26 -10.38 11.41
CA LEU A 322 1.24 -10.34 10.32
C LEU A 322 2.62 -10.85 10.75
N LEU A 323 3.12 -10.39 11.90
CA LEU A 323 4.42 -10.83 12.43
C LEU A 323 4.42 -12.34 12.68
N THR A 324 3.33 -12.87 13.24
CA THR A 324 3.15 -14.32 13.43
C THR A 324 3.19 -15.06 12.09
N MET A 325 2.48 -14.59 11.06
CA MET A 325 2.46 -15.21 9.74
C MET A 325 3.83 -15.15 9.04
N LEU A 326 4.58 -14.06 9.21
CA LEU A 326 5.91 -13.87 8.60
C LEU A 326 7.00 -14.71 9.28
N LEU A 327 6.85 -15.00 10.58
CA LEU A 327 7.71 -15.92 11.33
C LEU A 327 7.24 -17.39 11.21
N GLN A 328 6.20 -17.64 10.44
CA GLN A 328 5.79 -18.98 10.00
C GLN A 328 6.23 -19.18 8.55
N SER A 329 6.40 -20.44 8.12
CA SER A 329 6.65 -20.80 6.72
C SER A 329 5.41 -20.60 5.81
N SER A 330 4.77 -19.43 5.94
CA SER A 330 3.50 -19.08 5.35
C SER A 330 3.59 -18.79 3.85
N HIS A 331 2.45 -18.85 3.17
CA HIS A 331 2.33 -18.43 1.78
C HIS A 331 2.59 -16.93 1.60
N LEU A 332 2.31 -16.11 2.61
CA LEU A 332 2.61 -14.68 2.58
C LEU A 332 4.13 -14.43 2.47
N LEU A 333 4.92 -15.07 3.34
CA LEU A 333 6.38 -14.96 3.29
C LEU A 333 6.93 -15.43 1.93
N LYS A 334 6.49 -16.60 1.45
CA LYS A 334 6.90 -17.13 0.14
C LYS A 334 6.56 -16.17 -1.01
N THR A 335 5.40 -15.52 -0.95
CA THR A 335 4.97 -14.54 -1.96
C THR A 335 5.86 -13.30 -1.93
N LEU A 336 6.18 -12.77 -0.74
CA LEU A 336 7.10 -11.62 -0.60
C LEU A 336 8.50 -11.96 -1.14
N LEU A 337 9.03 -13.15 -0.82
CA LEU A 337 10.33 -13.60 -1.33
C LEU A 337 10.34 -13.83 -2.84
N SER A 338 9.23 -14.34 -3.40
CA SER A 338 9.05 -14.46 -4.84
C SER A 338 9.01 -13.09 -5.53
N VAL A 339 8.36 -12.08 -4.92
CA VAL A 339 8.35 -10.70 -5.43
C VAL A 339 9.74 -10.10 -5.43
N ILE A 340 10.51 -10.30 -4.37
CA ILE A 340 11.88 -9.80 -4.27
C ILE A 340 12.76 -10.42 -5.37
N SER A 341 12.57 -11.72 -5.63
CA SER A 341 13.34 -12.47 -6.63
C SER A 341 12.96 -12.11 -8.07
N GLU A 342 11.67 -12.16 -8.40
CA GLU A 342 11.13 -11.73 -9.70
C GLU A 342 11.47 -10.26 -9.95
N GLY A 343 11.32 -9.42 -8.93
CA GLY A 343 11.53 -8.00 -9.03
C GLY A 343 12.97 -7.60 -9.29
N LEU A 344 13.96 -8.30 -8.71
CA LEU A 344 15.36 -8.04 -9.00
C LEU A 344 15.67 -8.29 -10.47
N GLN A 345 15.20 -9.43 -11.02
CA GLN A 345 15.42 -9.76 -12.42
C GLN A 345 14.79 -8.73 -13.36
N LEU A 346 13.55 -8.33 -13.08
CA LEU A 346 12.84 -7.34 -13.88
C LEU A 346 13.46 -5.93 -13.78
N LEU A 347 13.97 -5.53 -12.61
CA LEU A 347 14.64 -4.24 -12.43
C LEU A 347 15.96 -4.16 -13.21
N LEU A 348 16.66 -5.29 -13.36
CA LEU A 348 17.86 -5.40 -14.20
C LEU A 348 17.52 -5.42 -15.70
N GLN A 349 16.34 -5.91 -16.07
CA GLN A 349 15.91 -6.03 -17.47
C GLN A 349 15.24 -4.77 -18.03
N TYR A 350 14.40 -4.09 -17.25
CA TYR A 350 13.60 -2.96 -17.74
C TYR A 350 14.39 -1.65 -17.79
N ASP A 351 14.22 -0.89 -18.87
CA ASP A 351 14.74 0.47 -18.98
C ASP A 351 14.11 1.44 -17.97
N LEU A 352 14.85 2.50 -17.63
CA LEU A 352 14.43 3.56 -16.70
C LEU A 352 13.13 4.27 -17.11
N THR A 353 12.80 4.28 -18.40
CA THR A 353 11.62 4.95 -18.95
C THR A 353 10.36 4.07 -18.94
N SER A 354 10.46 2.80 -18.55
CA SER A 354 9.32 1.87 -18.57
C SER A 354 8.25 2.27 -17.54
N PRO A 355 6.96 2.32 -17.92
CA PRO A 355 5.87 2.65 -16.98
C PRO A 355 5.71 1.60 -15.87
N VAL A 356 6.19 0.37 -16.11
CA VAL A 356 6.18 -0.74 -15.15
C VAL A 356 7.18 -0.52 -14.02
N ARG A 357 8.24 0.25 -14.27
CA ARG A 357 9.39 0.35 -13.37
C ARG A 357 9.04 1.00 -12.03
N LYS A 358 8.37 2.16 -12.01
CA LYS A 358 8.04 2.85 -10.75
C LYS A 358 7.16 2.02 -9.80
N PRO A 359 6.05 1.39 -10.27
CA PRO A 359 5.29 0.48 -9.42
C PRO A 359 6.09 -0.74 -8.93
N LEU A 360 6.93 -1.30 -9.79
CA LEU A 360 7.81 -2.43 -9.45
C LEU A 360 8.83 -2.06 -8.37
N GLU A 361 9.50 -0.91 -8.50
CA GLU A 361 10.41 -0.34 -7.51
C GLU A 361 9.71 -0.19 -6.16
N LYS A 362 8.48 0.35 -6.16
CA LYS A 362 7.69 0.51 -4.93
C LYS A 362 7.31 -0.84 -4.31
N ALA A 363 6.86 -1.81 -5.09
CA ALA A 363 6.45 -3.12 -4.59
C ALA A 363 7.63 -3.90 -3.98
N THR A 364 8.78 -3.91 -4.66
CA THR A 364 10.01 -4.57 -4.19
C THR A 364 10.58 -3.89 -2.96
N LEU A 365 10.58 -2.54 -2.91
CA LEU A 365 11.02 -1.80 -1.72
C LEU A 365 10.17 -2.16 -0.50
N LEU A 366 8.83 -2.13 -0.65
CA LEU A 366 7.92 -2.47 0.44
C LEU A 366 8.09 -3.91 0.90
N ALA A 367 8.36 -4.85 -0.01
CA ALA A 367 8.64 -6.24 0.36
C ALA A 367 9.93 -6.35 1.19
N LEU A 368 11.02 -5.67 0.80
CA LEU A 368 12.25 -5.59 1.58
C LEU A 368 12.01 -4.92 2.95
N GLN A 369 11.26 -3.83 2.98
CA GLN A 369 10.91 -3.14 4.22
C GLN A 369 10.13 -4.03 5.19
N ILE A 370 9.15 -4.80 4.69
CA ILE A 370 8.40 -5.77 5.51
C ILE A 370 9.34 -6.80 6.14
N LEU A 371 10.30 -7.33 5.38
CA LEU A 371 11.29 -8.28 5.93
C LEU A 371 12.20 -7.62 6.97
N ASN A 372 12.68 -6.41 6.71
CA ASN A 372 13.55 -5.69 7.64
C ASN A 372 12.83 -5.39 8.97
N VAL A 373 11.61 -4.85 8.90
CA VAL A 373 10.79 -4.57 10.10
C VAL A 373 10.45 -5.88 10.85
N THR A 374 10.27 -6.99 10.14
CA THR A 374 10.06 -8.30 10.77
C THR A 374 11.30 -8.73 11.55
N LEU A 375 12.50 -8.60 10.98
CA LEU A 375 13.75 -8.90 11.66
C LEU A 375 13.96 -8.01 12.89
N ASP A 376 13.69 -6.70 12.76
CA ASP A 376 13.84 -5.73 13.85
C ASP A 376 12.96 -6.07 15.06
N LYS A 377 11.73 -6.57 14.82
CA LYS A 377 10.76 -6.90 15.87
C LYS A 377 10.82 -8.36 16.34
N GLN A 378 11.62 -9.19 15.67
CA GLN A 378 11.63 -10.64 15.88
C GLN A 378 12.06 -11.02 17.30
N ASP A 379 13.16 -10.45 17.80
CA ASP A 379 13.73 -10.89 19.08
C ASP A 379 12.80 -10.59 20.25
N ASP A 380 12.20 -9.39 20.28
CA ASP A 380 11.19 -9.01 21.28
C ASP A 380 9.98 -9.94 21.21
N PHE A 381 9.47 -10.19 20.00
CA PHE A 381 8.35 -11.11 19.78
C PHE A 381 8.64 -12.53 20.27
N LEU A 382 9.81 -13.08 19.93
CA LEU A 382 10.20 -14.41 20.39
C LEU A 382 10.44 -14.47 21.90
N ASN A 383 10.89 -13.37 22.52
CA ASN A 383 11.07 -13.28 23.97
C ASN A 383 9.72 -13.29 24.69
N PHE A 384 8.77 -12.46 24.26
CA PHE A 384 7.43 -12.40 24.86
C PHE A 384 6.61 -13.67 24.58
N LEU A 385 6.70 -14.26 23.38
CA LEU A 385 6.04 -15.53 23.06
C LEU A 385 6.49 -16.66 23.99
N ARG A 386 7.80 -16.72 24.30
CA ARG A 386 8.38 -17.68 25.25
C ARG A 386 7.91 -17.42 26.68
N GLN A 387 7.85 -16.16 27.11
CA GLN A 387 7.38 -15.80 28.46
C GLN A 387 5.91 -16.10 28.67
N ALA A 388 5.07 -15.86 27.64
CA ALA A 388 3.63 -16.09 27.69
C ALA A 388 3.24 -17.57 27.57
N ASN A 389 4.18 -18.49 27.29
CA ASN A 389 3.92 -19.88 26.95
C ASN A 389 2.84 -20.03 25.85
N HIS A 390 2.83 -19.11 24.89
CA HIS A 390 1.83 -19.10 23.84
C HIS A 390 2.04 -20.31 22.91
N PRO A 391 0.99 -21.06 22.53
CA PRO A 391 1.12 -22.34 21.81
C PRO A 391 1.58 -22.20 20.34
N THR A 392 1.78 -20.99 19.85
CA THR A 392 2.13 -20.75 18.44
C THR A 392 3.57 -21.15 18.17
N ILE A 393 3.76 -22.08 17.24
CA ILE A 393 5.08 -22.44 16.74
C ILE A 393 5.49 -21.41 15.69
N VAL A 394 6.60 -20.72 15.97
CA VAL A 394 7.24 -19.77 15.06
C VAL A 394 8.70 -20.15 14.87
N SER A 395 9.25 -19.80 13.71
CA SER A 395 10.65 -19.98 13.37
C SER A 395 11.32 -18.63 13.19
N ARG A 396 12.61 -18.59 13.49
CA ARG A 396 13.47 -17.45 13.17
C ARG A 396 13.50 -17.22 11.65
N LEU A 397 13.30 -15.97 11.22
CA LEU A 397 13.25 -15.57 9.84
C LEU A 397 14.58 -15.87 9.13
N GLU A 398 15.71 -15.76 9.81
CA GLU A 398 17.03 -16.12 9.29
C GLU A 398 17.07 -17.57 8.79
N LYS A 399 16.42 -18.49 9.50
CA LYS A 399 16.31 -19.90 9.09
C LYS A 399 15.30 -20.08 7.95
N LEU A 400 14.21 -19.32 7.95
CA LEU A 400 13.20 -19.37 6.88
C LEU A 400 13.77 -18.85 5.55
N LEU A 401 14.69 -17.88 5.58
CA LEU A 401 15.39 -17.36 4.41
C LEU A 401 16.37 -18.35 3.77
N LEU A 402 16.76 -19.43 4.45
CA LEU A 402 17.54 -20.54 3.85
C LEU A 402 16.65 -21.55 3.12
N GLY A 403 15.34 -21.32 3.09
CA GLY A 403 14.41 -22.15 2.36
C GLY A 403 14.67 -22.13 0.85
N ILE A 404 14.05 -23.09 0.15
CA ILE A 404 14.09 -23.16 -1.31
C ILE A 404 13.23 -22.03 -1.88
N ASN A 405 13.85 -21.22 -2.73
CA ASN A 405 13.18 -20.18 -3.48
C ASN A 405 12.25 -20.78 -4.53
N SER A 406 10.97 -20.44 -4.46
CA SER A 406 9.97 -20.92 -5.41
C SER A 406 10.20 -20.38 -6.83
N TYR A 407 10.91 -19.26 -6.97
CA TYR A 407 11.15 -18.63 -8.25
C TYR A 407 12.39 -19.21 -8.97
N THR A 408 13.50 -19.42 -8.26
CA THR A 408 14.75 -19.94 -8.85
C THR A 408 14.92 -21.46 -8.68
N GLY A 409 14.18 -22.07 -7.75
CA GLY A 409 14.33 -23.47 -7.36
C GLY A 409 15.56 -23.76 -6.48
N GLN A 410 16.28 -22.73 -6.03
CA GLN A 410 17.51 -22.86 -5.23
C GLN A 410 17.36 -22.19 -3.86
N ALA A 411 18.22 -22.52 -2.90
CA ALA A 411 18.24 -21.89 -1.58
C ALA A 411 19.00 -20.54 -1.61
N ASP A 412 18.53 -19.58 -2.41
CA ASP A 412 19.28 -18.38 -2.79
C ASP A 412 18.63 -17.06 -2.36
N HIS A 413 17.65 -17.08 -1.45
CA HIS A 413 16.95 -15.86 -1.03
C HIS A 413 17.91 -14.81 -0.44
N VAL A 414 18.83 -15.22 0.43
CA VAL A 414 19.79 -14.30 1.06
C VAL A 414 20.72 -13.69 0.02
N VAL A 415 21.20 -14.48 -0.93
CA VAL A 415 22.06 -14.01 -2.03
C VAL A 415 21.27 -13.04 -2.92
N THR A 416 20.03 -13.38 -3.27
CA THR A 416 19.14 -12.54 -4.08
C THR A 416 18.85 -11.20 -3.40
N ILE A 417 18.61 -11.20 -2.08
CA ILE A 417 18.45 -9.96 -1.31
C ILE A 417 19.76 -9.16 -1.35
N ALA A 418 20.90 -9.78 -1.06
CA ALA A 418 22.20 -9.10 -1.06
C ALA A 418 22.54 -8.47 -2.42
N ARG A 419 22.13 -9.07 -3.54
CA ARG A 419 22.33 -8.51 -4.90
C ARG A 419 21.68 -7.15 -5.10
N TYR A 420 20.65 -6.77 -4.35
CA TYR A 420 20.12 -5.39 -4.42
C TYR A 420 21.15 -4.32 -4.03
N ALA A 421 22.23 -4.68 -3.30
CA ALA A 421 23.33 -3.76 -3.05
C ALA A 421 24.02 -3.26 -4.34
N SER A 422 24.04 -4.08 -5.40
CA SER A 422 24.58 -3.69 -6.72
C SER A 422 23.78 -2.56 -7.39
N LEU A 423 22.55 -2.31 -6.93
CA LEU A 423 21.67 -1.26 -7.48
C LEU A 423 21.78 0.07 -6.74
N VAL A 424 22.79 0.27 -5.88
CA VAL A 424 22.94 1.49 -5.04
C VAL A 424 22.84 2.81 -5.81
N ASN A 425 23.38 2.85 -7.02
CA ASN A 425 23.35 4.04 -7.88
C ASN A 425 21.92 4.45 -8.29
N LEU A 426 21.07 3.47 -8.54
CA LEU A 426 19.71 3.66 -9.05
C LEU A 426 18.67 3.65 -7.92
N LEU A 427 18.87 2.79 -6.93
CA LEU A 427 17.90 2.44 -5.90
C LEU A 427 18.58 2.34 -4.51
N PRO A 428 19.02 3.49 -3.94
CA PRO A 428 19.74 3.50 -2.67
C PRO A 428 18.89 2.97 -1.50
N ASN A 429 17.57 3.20 -1.50
CA ASN A 429 16.67 2.69 -0.47
C ASN A 429 16.61 1.15 -0.49
N HIS A 430 16.57 0.53 -1.66
CA HIS A 430 16.58 -0.93 -1.78
C HIS A 430 17.91 -1.50 -1.28
N ALA A 431 19.01 -0.90 -1.71
CA ALA A 431 20.35 -1.30 -1.31
C ALA A 431 20.53 -1.22 0.22
N LEU A 432 20.08 -0.13 0.86
CA LEU A 432 20.08 0.01 2.32
C LEU A 432 19.36 -1.15 3.03
N HIS A 433 18.10 -1.41 2.68
CA HIS A 433 17.32 -2.46 3.35
C HIS A 433 17.89 -3.85 3.06
N ALA A 434 18.41 -4.09 1.86
CA ALA A 434 19.08 -5.33 1.51
C ALA A 434 20.34 -5.57 2.34
N VAL A 435 21.17 -4.55 2.54
CA VAL A 435 22.36 -4.62 3.39
C VAL A 435 21.97 -4.86 4.85
N CYS A 436 20.95 -4.16 5.38
CA CYS A 436 20.46 -4.37 6.74
C CYS A 436 19.97 -5.81 6.96
N ILE A 437 19.12 -6.33 6.06
CA ILE A 437 18.61 -7.71 6.13
C ILE A 437 19.77 -8.70 6.07
N THR A 438 20.67 -8.55 5.10
CA THR A 438 21.82 -9.44 4.92
C THR A 438 22.71 -9.40 6.15
N GLY A 439 23.01 -8.22 6.69
CA GLY A 439 23.84 -8.05 7.87
C GLY A 439 23.24 -8.71 9.11
N THR A 440 21.94 -8.56 9.34
CA THR A 440 21.23 -9.20 10.45
C THR A 440 21.26 -10.73 10.33
N VAL A 441 20.98 -11.28 9.15
CA VAL A 441 21.04 -12.73 8.90
C VAL A 441 22.46 -13.27 9.10
N CYS A 442 23.46 -12.54 8.61
CA CYS A 442 24.86 -12.91 8.71
C CYS A 442 25.44 -12.69 10.11
N ARG A 443 24.72 -12.10 11.06
CA ARG A 443 25.16 -12.04 12.46
C ARG A 443 25.06 -13.40 13.16
N GLN A 444 24.25 -14.31 12.65
CA GLN A 444 23.98 -15.59 13.31
C GLN A 444 25.14 -16.59 13.09
N PRO A 445 25.84 -17.04 14.15
CA PRO A 445 26.99 -17.94 14.01
C PRO A 445 26.62 -19.32 13.46
N ALA A 446 25.42 -19.81 13.80
CA ALA A 446 24.99 -21.18 13.45
C ALA A 446 24.82 -21.42 11.94
N ILE A 447 24.69 -20.35 11.15
CA ILE A 447 24.35 -20.42 9.71
C ILE A 447 25.54 -19.97 8.84
N GLN A 448 26.64 -19.51 9.43
CA GLN A 448 27.76 -18.91 8.68
C GLN A 448 28.37 -19.82 7.61
N THR A 449 28.54 -21.10 7.90
CA THR A 449 29.15 -22.06 6.97
C THR A 449 28.26 -22.30 5.75
N GLU A 450 26.95 -22.35 5.94
CA GLU A 450 25.95 -22.50 4.89
C GLU A 450 25.82 -21.22 4.08
N LEU A 451 25.78 -20.05 4.72
CA LEU A 451 25.76 -18.78 4.00
C LEU A 451 27.02 -18.59 3.16
N LEU A 452 28.19 -18.87 3.73
CA LEU A 452 29.45 -18.76 2.99
C LEU A 452 29.44 -19.64 1.74
N SER A 453 28.97 -20.89 1.83
CA SER A 453 28.89 -21.77 0.66
C SER A 453 27.91 -21.26 -0.40
N LEU A 454 26.78 -20.66 0.01
CA LEU A 454 25.82 -20.04 -0.89
C LEU A 454 26.40 -18.82 -1.63
N PHE A 455 27.10 -17.93 -0.92
CA PHE A 455 27.75 -16.77 -1.54
C PHE A 455 28.92 -17.15 -2.46
N MET A 456 29.61 -18.26 -2.16
CA MET A 456 30.71 -18.78 -3.00
C MET A 456 30.24 -19.59 -4.21
N ALA A 457 28.96 -19.95 -4.30
CA ALA A 457 28.45 -20.78 -5.38
C ALA A 457 28.56 -20.11 -6.76
N ASP A 458 28.37 -18.79 -6.82
CA ASP A 458 28.47 -18.00 -8.05
C ASP A 458 29.47 -16.83 -7.88
N THR A 459 30.59 -16.93 -8.60
CA THR A 459 31.68 -15.95 -8.54
C THR A 459 31.32 -14.61 -9.21
N LEU A 460 30.35 -14.58 -10.13
CA LEU A 460 29.90 -13.33 -10.75
C LEU A 460 28.97 -12.57 -9.81
N VAL A 461 28.01 -13.28 -9.22
CA VAL A 461 27.06 -12.70 -8.27
C VAL A 461 27.76 -12.15 -7.03
N SER A 462 28.73 -12.89 -6.48
CA SER A 462 29.53 -12.40 -5.35
C SER A 462 30.31 -11.13 -5.69
N ARG A 463 30.82 -11.01 -6.92
CA ARG A 463 31.48 -9.78 -7.40
C ARG A 463 30.52 -8.60 -7.55
N GLU A 464 29.30 -8.83 -8.05
CA GLU A 464 28.28 -7.78 -8.14
C GLU A 464 27.93 -7.22 -6.76
N ILE A 465 27.74 -8.11 -5.78
CA ILE A 465 27.45 -7.74 -4.39
C ILE A 465 28.61 -6.92 -3.80
N LEU A 466 29.84 -7.38 -4.03
CA LEU A 466 31.04 -6.68 -3.58
C LEU A 466 31.19 -5.28 -4.17
N SER A 467 31.04 -5.16 -5.49
CA SER A 467 31.07 -3.85 -6.17
C SER A 467 30.02 -2.92 -5.58
N GLY A 468 28.79 -3.41 -5.39
CA GLY A 468 27.70 -2.62 -4.80
C GLY A 468 27.96 -2.16 -3.37
N LEU A 469 28.57 -3.01 -2.53
CA LEU A 469 28.96 -2.64 -1.17
C LEU A 469 30.10 -1.61 -1.16
N VAL A 470 31.11 -1.77 -2.01
CA VAL A 470 32.22 -0.83 -2.16
C VAL A 470 31.71 0.53 -2.61
N GLU A 471 30.95 0.56 -3.71
CA GLU A 471 30.33 1.78 -4.24
C GLU A 471 29.42 2.45 -3.20
N GLY A 472 28.66 1.67 -2.44
CA GLY A 472 27.80 2.18 -1.38
C GLY A 472 28.55 2.84 -0.22
N ILE A 473 29.71 2.30 0.16
CA ILE A 473 30.56 2.90 1.20
C ILE A 473 31.25 4.17 0.69
N GLU A 474 31.82 4.12 -0.52
CA GLU A 474 32.49 5.28 -1.15
C GLU A 474 31.52 6.45 -1.29
N GLN A 475 30.30 6.20 -1.80
CA GLN A 475 29.29 7.24 -1.96
C GLN A 475 28.76 7.79 -0.64
N GLY A 476 28.68 6.95 0.41
CA GLY A 476 28.29 7.42 1.74
C GLY A 476 29.38 8.27 2.42
N ALA A 477 30.63 8.16 1.99
CA ALA A 477 31.73 9.01 2.44
C ALA A 477 31.75 10.39 1.75
N GLU A 478 31.06 10.55 0.61
CA GLU A 478 30.94 11.84 -0.07
C GLU A 478 30.02 12.80 0.71
N TRP A 479 30.62 13.87 1.26
CA TRP A 479 29.89 14.89 2.00
C TRP A 479 29.04 15.75 1.05
N SER A 480 27.77 15.41 0.88
CA SER A 480 26.78 16.22 0.16
C SER A 480 25.47 16.38 0.95
N SER A 481 24.76 17.50 0.73
CA SER A 481 23.48 17.75 1.40
C SER A 481 22.32 17.24 0.54
N GLY A 482 21.55 16.26 1.04
CA GLY A 482 20.30 15.79 0.43
C GLY A 482 19.76 14.49 1.05
N GLU A 483 18.46 14.23 0.93
CA GLU A 483 17.81 13.00 1.44
C GLU A 483 18.43 11.72 0.84
N ALA A 484 18.71 11.74 -0.46
CA ALA A 484 19.40 10.64 -1.13
C ALA A 484 20.80 10.40 -0.55
N ASN A 485 21.47 11.46 -0.07
CA ASN A 485 22.76 11.31 0.60
C ASN A 485 22.61 10.74 2.02
N SER A 486 21.55 11.10 2.75
CA SER A 486 21.24 10.49 4.05
C SER A 486 21.13 8.97 3.95
N VAL A 487 20.37 8.49 2.96
CA VAL A 487 20.17 7.05 2.72
C VAL A 487 21.50 6.36 2.35
N ARG A 488 22.35 7.02 1.56
CA ARG A 488 23.69 6.50 1.21
C ARG A 488 24.62 6.43 2.42
N CYS A 489 24.63 7.46 3.26
CA CYS A 489 25.37 7.46 4.52
C CYS A 489 24.87 6.35 5.46
N GLU A 490 23.55 6.16 5.56
CA GLU A 490 22.95 5.07 6.33
C GLU A 490 23.35 3.70 5.77
N MET A 491 23.39 3.55 4.43
CA MET A 491 23.83 2.31 3.80
C MET A 491 25.31 2.04 4.06
N ALA A 492 26.18 3.06 3.97
CA ALA A 492 27.60 2.92 4.29
C ALA A 492 27.79 2.51 5.76
N SER A 493 27.09 3.16 6.68
CA SER A 493 27.08 2.82 8.11
C SER A 493 26.60 1.39 8.35
N ALA A 494 25.50 0.98 7.70
CA ALA A 494 24.98 -0.38 7.78
C ALA A 494 25.96 -1.41 7.21
N SER A 495 26.66 -1.09 6.11
CA SER A 495 27.68 -1.95 5.50
C SER A 495 28.88 -2.13 6.42
N ILE A 496 29.38 -1.05 7.03
CA ILE A 496 30.48 -1.11 8.01
C ILE A 496 30.05 -1.89 9.25
N LYS A 497 28.84 -1.63 9.78
CA LYS A 497 28.30 -2.37 10.92
C LYS A 497 28.18 -3.85 10.62
N PHE A 498 27.67 -4.21 9.44
CA PHE A 498 27.63 -5.59 8.97
C PHE A 498 29.01 -6.25 9.01
N LEU A 499 30.05 -5.59 8.48
CA LEU A 499 31.41 -6.11 8.53
C LEU A 499 31.91 -6.27 9.97
N LEU A 500 31.75 -5.25 10.82
CA LEU A 500 32.20 -5.28 12.22
C LEU A 500 31.51 -6.38 13.06
N ASP A 501 30.21 -6.55 12.90
CA ASP A 501 29.42 -7.53 13.66
C ASP A 501 29.78 -8.97 13.28
N THR A 502 30.25 -9.19 12.05
CA THR A 502 30.52 -10.54 11.53
C THR A 502 31.99 -10.91 11.51
N VAL A 503 32.93 -9.96 11.41
CA VAL A 503 34.38 -10.22 11.48
C VAL A 503 34.77 -10.92 12.79
N ASN A 504 34.12 -10.56 13.91
CA ASN A 504 34.40 -11.13 15.23
C ASN A 504 33.89 -12.57 15.43
N LEU A 505 33.24 -13.18 14.43
CA LEU A 505 32.75 -14.55 14.52
C LEU A 505 33.92 -15.56 14.45
N PRO A 506 33.85 -16.67 15.21
CA PRO A 506 35.01 -17.55 15.47
C PRO A 506 35.50 -18.38 14.28
N SER A 507 34.71 -18.52 13.22
CA SER A 507 35.07 -19.23 11.99
C SER A 507 35.25 -18.26 10.83
N THR A 508 35.96 -18.70 9.79
CA THR A 508 35.96 -18.02 8.49
C THR A 508 34.53 -17.72 8.07
N ASN A 509 34.23 -16.45 7.84
CA ASN A 509 32.87 -15.94 7.68
C ASN A 509 32.77 -15.08 6.41
N ILE A 510 31.55 -14.64 6.13
CA ILE A 510 31.24 -13.87 4.92
C ILE A 510 32.05 -12.56 4.88
N SER A 511 32.32 -11.91 6.01
CA SER A 511 33.12 -10.69 6.00
C SER A 511 34.58 -10.94 5.65
N HIS A 512 35.15 -12.07 6.06
CA HIS A 512 36.48 -12.46 5.59
C HIS A 512 36.48 -12.65 4.06
N PHE A 513 35.44 -13.29 3.50
CA PHE A 513 35.27 -13.39 2.06
C PHE A 513 35.11 -12.02 1.40
N LEU A 514 34.30 -11.13 1.98
CA LEU A 514 34.00 -9.83 1.39
C LEU A 514 35.19 -8.85 1.45
N LEU A 515 36.02 -8.95 2.49
CA LEU A 515 37.28 -8.23 2.60
C LEU A 515 38.36 -8.78 1.65
N GLY A 516 38.09 -9.91 0.97
CA GLY A 516 38.97 -10.53 -0.01
C GLY A 516 40.00 -11.50 0.57
N PHE A 517 39.80 -11.99 1.79
CA PHE A 517 40.63 -13.06 2.35
C PHE A 517 40.31 -14.40 1.68
N ASN A 518 41.34 -15.23 1.50
CA ASN A 518 41.17 -16.57 0.94
C ASN A 518 40.54 -17.52 1.99
N VAL A 519 39.23 -17.71 1.89
CA VAL A 519 38.43 -18.50 2.83
C VAL A 519 38.74 -20.00 2.82
N HIS A 520 39.49 -20.51 1.84
CA HIS A 520 39.92 -21.91 1.79
C HIS A 520 41.17 -22.19 2.64
N LYS A 521 41.84 -21.16 3.15
CA LYS A 521 43.01 -21.28 4.04
C LYS A 521 42.66 -20.74 5.43
N PRO A 522 43.31 -21.22 6.50
CA PRO A 522 43.15 -20.61 7.81
C PRO A 522 43.66 -19.15 7.76
N LEU A 523 42.95 -18.25 8.45
CA LEU A 523 43.15 -16.78 8.36
C LEU A 523 44.58 -16.31 8.64
N PHE A 524 45.34 -17.03 9.46
CA PHE A 524 46.74 -16.68 9.72
C PHE A 524 47.69 -17.01 8.54
N GLN A 525 47.20 -17.70 7.50
CA GLN A 525 47.92 -18.07 6.28
C GLN A 525 47.34 -17.38 5.03
N THR A 526 46.38 -16.47 5.19
CA THR A 526 45.78 -15.75 4.06
C THR A 526 46.57 -14.49 3.76
N ASP A 527 47.16 -14.43 2.57
CA ASP A 527 47.77 -13.21 2.04
C ASP A 527 46.69 -12.31 1.43
N LEU A 528 46.71 -11.02 1.79
CA LEU A 528 45.91 -10.01 1.11
C LEU A 528 46.49 -9.80 -0.30
N GLN A 529 45.69 -10.13 -1.31
CA GLN A 529 46.11 -10.03 -2.70
C GLN A 529 45.85 -8.59 -3.20
N ILE A 530 46.90 -7.95 -3.73
CA ILE A 530 46.84 -6.61 -4.31
C ILE A 530 45.85 -6.62 -5.50
N PRO A 531 44.96 -5.62 -5.64
CA PRO A 531 44.02 -5.56 -6.75
C PRO A 531 44.77 -5.56 -8.10
N GLY A 532 44.36 -6.43 -9.04
CA GLY A 532 44.92 -6.51 -10.39
C GLY A 532 45.99 -7.59 -10.64
N LEU A 533 46.45 -8.33 -9.63
CA LEU A 533 47.35 -9.48 -9.81
C LEU A 533 46.55 -10.80 -9.71
N PHE A 534 46.64 -11.68 -10.70
CA PHE A 534 45.94 -12.99 -10.72
C PHE A 534 44.40 -12.93 -10.63
N SER A 535 43.76 -11.93 -11.25
CA SER A 535 42.29 -11.75 -11.28
C SER A 535 41.63 -11.37 -9.95
N THR A 536 42.36 -10.79 -9.00
CA THR A 536 41.78 -10.21 -7.79
C THR A 536 41.27 -8.78 -7.96
N PHE A 537 40.13 -8.51 -7.34
CA PHE A 537 39.33 -7.31 -7.53
C PHE A 537 39.66 -6.22 -6.50
N LEU A 538 39.12 -5.01 -6.71
CA LEU A 538 39.08 -4.00 -5.65
C LEU A 538 38.18 -4.56 -4.54
N ASN A 539 38.73 -4.68 -3.33
CA ASN A 539 38.04 -5.26 -2.19
C ASN A 539 37.76 -4.14 -1.19
N LEU A 540 36.80 -4.35 -0.28
CA LEU A 540 36.45 -3.41 0.80
C LEU A 540 37.66 -2.95 1.65
N PHE A 541 38.74 -3.73 1.66
CA PHE A 541 39.99 -3.42 2.37
C PHE A 541 40.85 -2.34 1.67
N HIS A 542 40.58 -2.05 0.40
CA HIS A 542 41.36 -1.12 -0.44
C HIS A 542 40.64 0.21 -0.71
N ILE A 543 39.53 0.47 -0.02
CA ILE A 543 38.81 1.74 -0.09
C ILE A 543 39.62 2.78 0.70
N ASP A 544 40.00 3.88 0.05
CA ASP A 544 40.81 4.98 0.60
C ASP A 544 40.03 5.90 1.57
#